data_AF-A0A235F6S8-F1
#
_entry.id   AF-A0A235F6S8-F1
#
_cell.length_a   1.000
_cell.length_b   1.000
_cell.length_c   1.000
_cell.angle_alpha   90.00
_cell.angle_beta   90.00
_cell.angle_gamma   90.00
#
_symmetry.space_group_name_H-M   'P 1'
#
loop_
_entity.id
_entity.type
_entity.pdbx_description
1 polymer ?
#
loop_
_entity_poly.entity_id
_entity_poly.type
_entity_poly.pdbx_seq_one_letter_code
_entity_poly.pdbx_strand_id
1 'polypeptide(L)'
;MILAKERLLSALKDFIEKHHDDALNGTPPLIRKKELEGFIETSALNMQIAYSKHSSTTQTFYLFDLLAFDLTMEINYRYKSFYTRHTSSVAYKT
;
A
#
# COMPACT_ATOMS: atom_id res chain seq x y z
N MET A 1 -15.42 11.28 -1.18
CA MET A 1 -14.25 11.55 -2.07
C MET A 1 -12.95 11.70 -1.29
N ILE A 2 -12.89 12.50 -0.21
CA ILE A 2 -11.83 12.42 0.83
C ILE A 2 -11.76 11.01 1.47
N LEU A 3 -12.94 10.41 1.65
CA LEU A 3 -13.14 9.06 2.20
C LEU A 3 -12.37 7.93 1.48
N ALA A 4 -12.17 7.99 0.15
CA ALA A 4 -11.55 6.88 -0.58
C ALA A 4 -10.06 6.73 -0.25
N LYS A 5 -9.33 7.85 -0.23
CA LYS A 5 -7.94 7.92 0.23
C LYS A 5 -7.82 7.46 1.68
N GLU A 6 -8.61 8.06 2.57
CA GLU A 6 -8.55 7.74 4.00
C GLU A 6 -8.86 6.27 4.24
N ARG A 7 -9.83 5.71 3.52
CA ARG A 7 -10.19 4.29 3.62
C ARG A 7 -9.10 3.37 3.10
N LEU A 8 -8.44 3.69 1.98
CA LEU A 8 -7.32 2.91 1.46
C LEU A 8 -6.12 2.94 2.41
N LEU A 9 -5.76 4.13 2.92
CA LEU A 9 -4.65 4.29 3.86
C LEU A 9 -4.94 3.65 5.22
N SER A 10 -6.19 3.76 5.71
CA SER A 10 -6.62 3.07 6.93
C SER A 10 -6.58 1.56 6.75
N ALA A 11 -7.08 1.03 5.63
CA ALA A 11 -7.04 -0.41 5.37
C ALA A 11 -5.59 -0.94 5.30
N LEU A 12 -4.68 -0.17 4.69
CA LEU A 12 -3.26 -0.52 4.67
C LEU A 12 -2.63 -0.50 6.07
N LYS A 13 -2.97 0.52 6.87
CA LYS A 13 -2.51 0.61 8.26
C LYS A 13 -2.99 -0.58 9.08
N ASP A 14 -4.28 -0.90 9.02
CA ASP A 14 -4.88 -2.03 9.73
C ASP A 14 -4.25 -3.36 9.31
N PHE A 15 -3.94 -3.52 8.02
CA PHE A 15 -3.24 -4.69 7.50
C PHE A 15 -1.84 -4.85 8.09
N ILE A 16 -1.05 -3.76 8.11
CA ILE A 16 0.31 -3.78 8.68
C ILE A 16 0.28 -4.03 10.19
N GLU A 17 -0.66 -3.40 10.92
CA GLU A 17 -0.82 -3.57 12.36
C GLU A 17 -1.19 -5.01 12.72
N LYS A 18 -2.13 -5.64 12.00
CA LYS A 18 -2.46 -7.06 12.20
C LYS A 18 -1.24 -7.98 12.03
N HIS A 19 -0.41 -7.73 11.02
CA HIS A 19 0.82 -8.49 10.83
C HIS A 19 1.86 -8.24 11.93
N HIS A 20 1.86 -7.06 12.56
CA HIS A 20 2.69 -6.78 13.73
C HIS A 20 2.18 -7.48 14.99
N ASP A 21 0.87 -7.59 15.17
CA ASP A 21 0.27 -8.28 16.32
C ASP A 21 0.48 -9.80 16.22
N ASP A 22 0.35 -10.39 15.03
CA ASP A 22 0.61 -11.82 14.79
C ASP A 22 2.09 -12.20 15.05
N ALA A 23 3.00 -11.23 14.91
CA ALA A 23 4.43 -11.38 15.15
C ALA A 23 4.82 -11.43 16.64
N LEU A 24 3.91 -11.08 17.56
CA LEU A 24 4.13 -11.20 19.01
C LEU A 24 4.37 -12.64 19.48
N ASN A 25 4.12 -13.63 18.62
CA ASN A 25 4.46 -15.05 18.82
C ASN A 25 5.94 -15.40 18.50
N GLY A 26 6.85 -14.43 18.53
CA GLY A 26 8.30 -14.64 18.48
C GLY A 26 8.93 -14.68 17.08
N THR A 27 8.18 -14.34 16.03
CA THR A 27 8.70 -14.23 14.66
C THR A 27 8.60 -12.77 14.21
N PRO A 28 9.65 -12.14 13.65
CA PRO A 28 9.55 -10.77 13.16
C PRO A 28 8.39 -10.62 12.16
N PRO A 29 7.64 -9.50 12.17
CA PRO A 29 6.57 -9.28 11.21
C PRO A 29 7.17 -9.16 9.81
N LEU A 30 7.08 -10.24 9.04
CA LEU A 30 7.63 -10.34 7.69
C LEU A 30 6.49 -10.33 6.68
N ILE A 31 5.99 -9.14 6.38
CA ILE A 31 5.01 -8.96 5.31
C ILE A 31 5.71 -9.18 3.97
N ARG A 32 5.24 -10.15 3.18
CA ARG A 32 5.85 -10.44 1.88
C ARG A 32 5.42 -9.41 0.84
N LYS A 33 6.31 -9.08 -0.09
CA LYS A 33 6.05 -8.16 -1.21
C LYS A 33 4.75 -8.55 -1.95
N LYS A 34 4.63 -9.81 -2.36
CA LYS A 34 3.44 -10.30 -3.09
C LYS A 34 2.15 -10.16 -2.29
N GLU A 35 2.25 -10.34 -0.98
CA GLU A 35 1.11 -10.28 -0.07
C GLU A 35 0.62 -8.83 0.10
N LEU A 36 1.55 -7.90 0.37
CA LEU A 36 1.25 -6.48 0.49
C LEU A 36 0.70 -5.89 -0.82
N GLU A 37 1.35 -6.19 -1.94
CA GLU A 37 0.91 -5.72 -3.26
C GLU A 37 -0.47 -6.29 -3.61
N GLY A 38 -0.69 -7.59 -3.37
CA GLY A 38 -1.99 -8.22 -3.59
C GLY A 38 -3.09 -7.58 -2.74
N PHE A 39 -2.80 -7.26 -1.47
CA PHE A 39 -3.75 -6.56 -0.60
C PHE A 39 -4.11 -5.17 -1.13
N ILE A 40 -3.11 -4.40 -1.55
CA ILE A 40 -3.31 -3.04 -2.09
C ILE A 40 -4.13 -3.08 -3.37
N GLU A 41 -3.79 -3.98 -4.29
CA GLU A 41 -4.45 -4.11 -5.59
C GLU A 41 -5.90 -4.60 -5.44
N THR A 42 -6.13 -5.55 -4.53
CA THR A 42 -7.48 -6.04 -4.20
C THR A 42 -8.31 -4.93 -3.54
N SER A 43 -7.70 -4.14 -2.64
CA SER A 43 -8.37 -3.02 -2.00
C SER A 43 -8.76 -1.93 -3.01
N ALA A 44 -7.86 -1.58 -3.92
CA ALA A 44 -8.13 -0.63 -4.99
C ALA A 44 -9.26 -1.12 -5.90
N LEU A 45 -9.24 -2.41 -6.29
CA LEU A 45 -10.29 -3.04 -7.09
C LEU A 45 -11.65 -2.99 -6.40
N ASN A 46 -11.71 -3.38 -5.12
CA ASN A 46 -12.95 -3.37 -4.32
C ASN A 46 -13.51 -1.96 -4.14
N MET A 47 -12.64 -0.95 -4.12
CA MET A 47 -13.01 0.46 -4.03
C MET A 47 -13.25 1.11 -5.39
N GLN A 48 -13.10 0.36 -6.50
CA GLN A 48 -13.20 0.84 -7.89
C GLN A 48 -12.25 2.01 -8.19
N ILE A 49 -11.04 1.96 -7.62
CA ILE A 49 -9.99 2.97 -7.82
C ILE A 49 -9.07 2.47 -8.94
N ALA A 50 -8.98 3.24 -10.03
CA ALA A 50 -8.01 2.98 -11.08
C ALA A 50 -6.60 3.31 -10.58
N TYR A 51 -5.61 2.52 -10.99
CA TYR A 51 -4.22 2.77 -10.62
C TYR A 51 -3.25 2.34 -11.71
N SER A 52 -2.07 2.97 -11.72
CA SER A 52 -0.89 2.45 -12.41
C SER A 52 0.12 1.94 -11.39
N LYS A 53 0.88 0.90 -11.77
CA LYS A 53 1.88 0.25 -10.93
C LYS A 53 3.22 0.23 -11.66
N HIS A 54 4.26 0.68 -10.99
CA HIS A 54 5.65 0.48 -11.41
C HIS A 54 6.40 -0.27 -10.31
N SER A 55 6.84 -1.49 -10.60
CA SER A 55 7.52 -2.32 -9.62
C SER A 55 8.95 -2.64 -10.04
N SER A 56 9.86 -2.52 -9.08
CA SER A 56 11.25 -2.94 -9.15
C SER A 56 11.52 -4.00 -8.07
N THR A 57 12.75 -4.48 -7.99
CA THR A 57 13.16 -5.48 -7.00
C THR A 57 13.05 -4.96 -5.56
N THR A 58 13.35 -3.69 -5.32
CA THR A 58 13.43 -3.11 -3.97
C THR A 58 12.34 -2.09 -3.69
N GLN A 59 11.57 -1.69 -4.70
CA GLN A 59 10.54 -0.67 -4.57
C GLN A 59 9.34 -0.94 -5.47
N THR A 60 8.16 -0.53 -5.04
CA THR A 60 6.97 -0.45 -5.88
C THR A 60 6.29 0.89 -5.69
N PHE A 61 5.91 1.50 -6.81
CA PHE A 61 5.15 2.74 -6.87
C PHE A 61 3.76 2.46 -7.40
N TYR A 62 2.76 2.97 -6.70
CA TYR A 62 1.38 3.05 -7.16
C TYR A 62 0.99 4.50 -7.36
N LEU A 63 0.31 4.78 -8.47
CA LEU A 63 -0.39 6.03 -8.70
C LEU A 63 -1.87 5.72 -8.80
N PHE A 64 -2.63 6.09 -7.78
CA PHE A 64 -4.08 5.91 -7.73
C PHE A 64 -4.76 7.15 -8.31
N ASP A 65 -5.57 6.94 -9.34
CA ASP A 65 -6.39 7.97 -9.95
C ASP A 65 -7.66 8.16 -9.13
N LEU A 66 -7.71 9.27 -8.40
CA LEU A 66 -8.93 9.71 -7.71
C LEU A 66 -9.44 10.98 -8.41
N LEU A 67 -10.76 11.15 -8.38
CA LEU A 67 -11.47 12.20 -9.13
C LEU A 67 -10.88 13.61 -8.97
N ALA A 68 -10.48 13.99 -7.75
CA ALA A 68 -10.00 15.35 -7.44
C ALA A 68 -8.49 15.45 -7.19
N PHE A 69 -7.80 14.31 -7.07
CA PHE A 69 -6.38 14.27 -6.74
C PHE A 69 -5.79 12.92 -7.13
N ASP A 70 -4.49 12.89 -7.37
CA ASP A 70 -3.76 11.63 -7.48
C ASP A 70 -3.11 11.30 -6.14
N LEU A 71 -3.16 10.03 -5.75
CA LEU A 71 -2.45 9.50 -4.60
C LEU A 71 -1.27 8.66 -5.08
N THR A 72 -0.06 9.07 -4.73
CA THR A 72 1.14 8.27 -4.94
C THR A 72 1.45 7.49 -3.68
N MET A 73 1.74 6.20 -3.83
CA MET A 73 2.22 5.33 -2.75
C MET A 73 3.52 4.66 -3.17
N GLU A 74 4.58 4.93 -2.42
CA GLU A 74 5.87 4.26 -2.60
C GLU A 74 6.06 3.23 -1.48
N ILE A 75 6.42 2.01 -1.86
CA ILE A 75 6.66 0.90 -0.95
C ILE A 75 8.10 0.44 -1.13
N ASN A 76 8.83 0.31 -0.02
CA ASN A 76 10.21 -0.15 -0.01
C ASN A 76 10.31 -1.56 0.56
N TYR A 77 11.16 -2.38 -0.06
CA TYR A 77 11.40 -3.78 0.30
C TYR A 77 12.87 -4.06 0.61
N ARG A 78 13.10 -4.94 1.59
CA ARG A 78 14.42 -5.53 1.90
C ARG A 78 14.48 -6.98 1.40
N TYR A 79 15.70 -7.42 1.07
CA TYR A 79 15.97 -8.76 0.55
C TYR A 79 15.07 -9.13 -0.64
N LYS A 80 14.66 -8.12 -1.42
CA LYS A 80 13.81 -8.26 -2.60
C LYS A 80 12.40 -8.79 -2.35
N SER A 81 12.03 -9.05 -1.09
CA SER A 81 10.88 -9.90 -0.77
C SER A 81 10.06 -9.42 0.42
N PHE A 82 10.59 -8.56 1.28
CA PHE A 82 9.92 -8.20 2.54
C PHE A 82 9.70 -6.71 2.64
N TYR A 83 8.49 -6.31 3.00
CA TYR A 83 8.13 -4.92 3.29
C TYR A 83 9.02 -4.32 4.39
N THR A 84 9.27 -3.02 4.29
CA THR A 84 9.99 -2.26 5.31
C THR A 84 9.26 -0.99 5.71
N ARG A 85 8.90 -0.16 4.72
CA ARG A 85 8.21 1.11 4.93
C ARG A 85 7.45 1.49 3.66
N HIS A 86 6.51 2.41 3.82
CA HIS A 86 5.87 3.08 2.71
C HIS A 86 5.75 4.58 2.98
N THR A 87 5.59 5.35 1.91
CA THR A 87 5.28 6.78 1.96
C THR A 87 4.12 7.07 1.02
N SER A 88 3.27 8.03 1.39
CA SER A 88 2.13 8.45 0.58
C SER A 88 2.12 9.96 0.37
N SER A 89 1.90 10.41 -0.85
CA SER A 89 1.78 11.83 -1.20
C SER A 89 0.56 12.08 -2.07
N VAL A 90 0.00 13.29 -2.01
CA VAL A 90 -1.19 13.69 -2.76
C VAL A 90 -0.86 14.87 -3.67
N ALA A 91 -1.33 14.81 -4.92
CA ALA A 91 -1.29 15.93 -5.86
C ALA A 91 -2.71 16.26 -6.32
N TYR A 92 -3.13 17.53 -6.19
CA TYR A 92 -4.46 17.95 -6.61
C TYR A 92 -4.51 18.18 -8.12
N LYS A 93 -5.58 17.72 -8.77
CA LYS A 93 -5.80 17.98 -10.20
C LYS A 93 -6.29 19.42 -10.35
N THR A 94 -5.68 20.14 -11.29
CA THR A 94 -6.03 21.53 -11.61
C THR A 94 -7.19 21.59 -12.58
#